data_AF-A0A4D8PQ58-F1
#
_entry.id   AF-A0A4D8PQ58-F1
#
_cell.length_a   1.000
_cell.length_b   1.000
_cell.length_c   1.000
_cell.angle_alpha   90.00
_cell.angle_beta   90.00
_cell.angle_gamma   90.00
#
_symmetry.space_group_name_H-M   'P 1'
#
loop_
_entity.id
_entity.type
_entity.pdbx_description
1 polymer ?
#
loop_
_entity_poly.entity_id
_entity_poly.type
_entity_poly.pdbx_seq_one_letter_code
_entity_poly.pdbx_strand_id
1 'polypeptide(L)'
;MLSRYGAGAVSKGKRSYMAVKPTQDSELDLTDEASWLVGREIRPIRIGKTVRKVVLNRTVWVILEEICRLEGLSLHETFEMLADRCRSTSARTLGRAAEVFVVAYNRQAVAPLRRENNDREQIRPKFVITISRVN
;
A
#
# COMPACT_ATOMS: atom_id res chain seq x y z
N MET A 1 -49.05 -61.62 16.69
CA MET A 1 -47.67 -61.55 16.14
C MET A 1 -47.70 -60.72 14.87
N LEU A 2 -46.63 -59.94 14.66
CA LEU A 2 -46.47 -58.76 13.81
C LEU A 2 -46.71 -58.93 12.29
N SER A 3 -47.36 -57.94 11.66
CA SER A 3 -46.95 -57.29 10.39
C SER A 3 -47.90 -56.17 10.01
N ARG A 4 -47.53 -55.08 9.33
CA ARG A 4 -46.29 -54.32 9.10
C ARG A 4 -46.78 -52.96 8.54
N TYR A 5 -46.05 -51.90 8.85
CA TYR A 5 -46.32 -50.51 8.47
C TYR A 5 -46.45 -50.29 6.95
N GLY A 6 -47.28 -49.32 6.58
CA GLY A 6 -47.31 -48.72 5.25
C GLY A 6 -48.35 -47.62 5.11
N ALA A 7 -48.07 -46.41 5.59
CA ALA A 7 -48.86 -45.23 5.21
C ALA A 7 -47.93 -44.01 5.09
N GLY A 8 -47.82 -43.52 3.85
CA GLY A 8 -46.84 -42.55 3.40
C GLY A 8 -46.92 -41.18 4.07
N ALA A 9 -45.74 -40.61 4.28
CA ALA A 9 -45.54 -39.22 4.66
C ALA A 9 -45.94 -38.30 3.50
N VAL A 10 -47.01 -37.53 3.69
CA VAL A 10 -47.41 -36.45 2.78
C VAL A 10 -46.61 -35.21 3.16
N SER A 11 -45.56 -34.90 2.41
CA SER A 11 -44.76 -33.69 2.64
C SER A 11 -45.57 -32.46 2.21
N LYS A 12 -45.69 -31.49 3.12
CA LYS A 12 -46.37 -30.22 2.87
C LYS A 12 -45.58 -29.42 1.82
N GLY A 13 -46.16 -29.25 0.64
CA GLY A 13 -45.66 -28.36 -0.40
C GLY A 13 -45.52 -26.92 0.12
N LYS A 14 -44.30 -26.48 0.36
CA LYS A 14 -43.98 -25.06 0.57
C LYS A 14 -44.01 -24.36 -0.79
N ARG A 15 -44.93 -23.40 -0.94
CA ARG A 15 -44.89 -22.37 -2.00
C ARG A 15 -43.52 -21.69 -1.95
N SER A 16 -42.68 -21.93 -2.94
CA SER A 16 -41.50 -21.10 -3.19
C SER A 16 -41.99 -19.83 -3.87
N TYR A 17 -42.06 -18.73 -3.13
CA TYR A 17 -42.09 -17.41 -3.74
C TYR A 17 -40.74 -17.23 -4.44
N MET A 18 -40.75 -17.17 -5.77
CA MET A 18 -39.61 -16.71 -6.57
C MET A 18 -39.33 -15.27 -6.15
N ALA A 19 -38.48 -15.10 -5.13
CA ALA A 19 -37.80 -13.84 -4.89
C ALA A 19 -36.86 -13.65 -6.09
N VAL A 20 -37.31 -12.85 -7.06
CA VAL A 20 -36.46 -12.29 -8.09
C VAL A 20 -35.35 -11.58 -7.34
N LYS A 21 -34.17 -12.20 -7.26
CA LYS A 21 -32.97 -11.49 -6.79
C LYS A 21 -32.84 -10.27 -7.69
N PRO A 22 -32.62 -9.07 -7.14
CA PRO A 22 -32.26 -7.94 -7.99
C PRO A 22 -31.04 -8.42 -8.79
N THR A 23 -31.17 -8.40 -10.11
CA THR A 23 -30.05 -8.58 -11.02
C THR A 23 -28.99 -7.64 -10.50
N GLN A 24 -27.89 -8.20 -9.98
CA GLN A 24 -26.73 -7.39 -9.61
C GLN A 24 -26.46 -6.53 -10.82
N ASP A 25 -26.55 -5.21 -10.63
CA ASP A 25 -25.94 -4.25 -11.54
C ASP A 25 -24.62 -4.86 -11.96
N SER A 26 -24.45 -5.09 -13.26
CA SER A 26 -23.21 -5.61 -13.80
C SER A 26 -22.10 -4.73 -13.24
N GLU A 27 -21.33 -5.27 -12.28
CA GLU A 27 -20.13 -4.65 -11.79
C GLU A 27 -19.31 -4.36 -13.05
N LEU A 28 -19.06 -3.07 -13.30
CA LEU A 28 -18.10 -2.66 -14.30
C LEU A 28 -16.83 -3.45 -14.03
N ASP A 29 -16.47 -4.32 -14.96
CA ASP A 29 -15.27 -5.15 -14.90
C ASP A 29 -14.07 -4.21 -15.03
N LEU A 30 -13.70 -3.57 -13.92
CA LEU A 30 -12.54 -2.68 -13.76
C LEU A 30 -11.24 -3.48 -13.69
N THR A 31 -11.29 -4.80 -13.87
CA THR A 31 -10.14 -5.68 -13.74
C THR A 31 -9.31 -5.69 -15.03
N ASP A 32 -8.55 -4.62 -15.29
CA ASP A 32 -7.21 -4.81 -15.85
C ASP A 32 -6.26 -3.61 -15.67
N GLU A 33 -6.75 -2.38 -15.59
CA GLU A 33 -5.87 -1.20 -15.65
C GLU A 33 -4.88 -1.09 -14.46
N ALA A 34 -5.17 -1.75 -13.34
CA ALA A 34 -4.33 -1.77 -12.15
C ALA A 34 -3.66 -3.14 -11.87
N SER A 35 -3.80 -4.14 -12.75
CA SER A 35 -3.28 -5.49 -12.50
C SER A 35 -1.75 -5.50 -12.30
N TRP A 36 -1.05 -4.60 -12.99
CA TRP A 36 0.40 -4.43 -12.87
C TRP A 36 0.85 -3.90 -11.50
N LEU A 37 -0.03 -3.22 -10.74
CA LEU A 37 0.25 -2.71 -9.39
C LEU A 37 0.15 -3.79 -8.31
N VAL A 38 -0.42 -4.95 -8.64
CA VAL A 38 -0.63 -6.04 -7.69
C VAL A 38 0.60 -6.92 -7.59
N GLY A 39 0.91 -7.36 -6.36
CA GLY A 39 1.98 -8.32 -6.08
C GLY A 39 3.27 -7.70 -5.57
N ARG A 40 4.20 -8.58 -5.18
CA ARG A 40 5.50 -8.21 -4.63
C ARG A 40 6.56 -8.18 -5.73
N GLU A 41 7.46 -7.22 -5.62
CA GLU A 41 8.59 -7.04 -6.51
C GLU A 41 9.88 -6.90 -5.68
N ILE A 42 10.94 -7.54 -6.17
CA ILE A 42 12.27 -7.51 -5.56
C ILE A 42 13.17 -6.62 -6.41
N ARG A 43 13.72 -5.55 -5.82
CA ARG A 43 14.68 -4.68 -6.51
C ARG A 43 16.03 -4.63 -5.79
N PRO A 44 17.15 -4.64 -6.53
CA PRO A 44 18.48 -4.45 -5.96
C PRO A 44 18.71 -2.96 -5.64
N ILE A 45 18.98 -2.64 -4.39
CA ILE A 45 19.25 -1.29 -3.91
C ILE A 45 20.67 -1.23 -3.36
N ARG A 46 21.48 -0.29 -3.86
CA ARG A 46 22.79 0.01 -3.32
C ARG A 46 22.67 0.91 -2.10
N ILE A 47 23.35 0.55 -1.02
CA ILE A 47 23.49 1.32 0.23
C ILE A 47 24.98 1.30 0.59
N GLY A 48 25.65 2.43 0.38
CA GLY A 48 27.10 2.51 0.39
C GLY A 48 27.73 1.50 -0.58
N LYS A 49 28.59 0.62 -0.06
CA LYS A 49 29.27 -0.43 -0.86
C LYS A 49 28.46 -1.73 -0.97
N THR A 50 27.29 -1.81 -0.33
CA THR A 50 26.50 -3.05 -0.27
C THR A 50 25.28 -2.99 -1.17
N VAL A 51 24.92 -4.11 -1.79
CA VAL A 51 23.66 -4.25 -2.55
C VAL A 51 22.69 -5.11 -1.75
N ARG A 52 21.49 -4.59 -1.54
CA ARG A 52 20.41 -5.26 -0.80
C ARG A 52 19.24 -5.54 -1.73
N LYS A 53 18.72 -6.77 -1.70
CA LYS A 53 17.53 -7.17 -2.45
C LYS A 53 16.28 -6.84 -1.62
N VAL A 54 15.71 -5.66 -1.84
CA VAL A 54 14.55 -5.18 -1.08
C VAL A 54 13.27 -5.69 -1.74
N VAL A 55 12.34 -6.20 -0.93
CA VAL A 55 11.04 -6.71 -1.38
C VAL A 55 9.95 -5.77 -0.92
N LEU A 56 9.15 -5.26 -1.85
CA LEU A 56 7.99 -4.40 -1.58
C LEU A 56 6.82 -4.78 -2.48
N ASN A 57 5.61 -4.32 -2.15
CA ASN A 57 4.51 -4.32 -3.11
C ASN A 57 4.82 -3.38 -4.28
N ARG A 58 4.42 -3.76 -5.50
CA ARG A 58 4.62 -2.96 -6.71
C ARG A 58 4.04 -1.56 -6.58
N THR A 59 2.83 -1.42 -6.01
CA THR A 59 2.24 -0.10 -5.72
C THR A 59 3.16 0.78 -4.86
N VAL A 60 3.84 0.20 -3.88
CA VAL A 60 4.75 0.94 -2.99
C VAL A 60 5.97 1.41 -3.77
N TRP A 61 6.52 0.60 -4.68
CA TRP A 61 7.61 1.03 -5.55
C TRP A 61 7.22 2.22 -6.41
N VAL A 62 6.06 2.16 -7.06
CA VAL A 62 5.56 3.23 -7.93
C VAL A 62 5.38 4.54 -7.17
N ILE A 63 4.73 4.47 -6.00
CA ILE A 63 4.54 5.67 -5.17
C ILE A 63 5.90 6.21 -4.69
N LEU A 64 6.82 5.33 -4.30
CA LEU A 64 8.15 5.74 -3.84
C LEU A 64 8.95 6.42 -4.95
N GLU A 65 8.91 5.90 -6.18
CA GLU A 65 9.53 6.53 -7.35
C GLU A 65 8.95 7.91 -7.65
N GLU A 66 7.63 8.06 -7.52
CA GLU A 66 6.98 9.35 -7.69
C GLU A 66 7.37 10.35 -6.60
N ILE A 67 7.44 9.92 -5.34
CA ILE A 67 7.97 10.74 -4.24
C ILE A 67 9.42 11.15 -4.53
N CYS A 68 10.28 10.21 -4.93
CA CYS A 68 11.65 10.49 -5.32
C CYS A 68 11.74 11.54 -6.44
N ARG A 69 10.89 11.42 -7.48
CA ARG A 69 10.80 12.39 -8.58
C ARG A 69 10.38 13.78 -8.11
N LEU A 70 9.39 13.87 -7.23
CA LEU A 70 8.89 15.14 -6.68
C LEU A 70 9.92 15.84 -5.79
N GLU A 71 10.65 15.06 -4.99
CA GLU A 71 11.67 15.58 -4.07
C GLU A 71 13.05 15.77 -4.72
N GLY A 72 13.22 15.35 -5.98
CA GLY A 72 14.51 15.42 -6.68
C GLY A 72 15.58 14.49 -6.09
N LEU A 73 15.15 13.36 -5.52
CA LEU A 73 16.00 12.36 -4.90
C LEU A 73 16.05 11.11 -5.76
N SER A 74 17.17 10.40 -5.77
CA SER A 74 17.22 9.04 -6.30
C SER A 74 16.62 8.04 -5.31
N LEU A 75 16.19 6.91 -5.85
CA LEU A 75 15.74 5.78 -5.04
C LEU A 75 16.85 5.32 -4.09
N HIS A 76 18.10 5.29 -4.55
CA HIS A 76 19.24 4.88 -3.71
C HIS A 76 19.47 5.82 -2.54
N GLU A 77 19.51 7.13 -2.76
CA GLU A 77 19.63 8.13 -1.68
C GLU A 77 18.49 8.01 -0.67
N THR A 78 17.27 7.76 -1.15
CA THR A 78 16.11 7.55 -0.28
C THR A 78 16.31 6.34 0.64
N PHE A 79 16.80 5.22 0.11
CA PHE A 79 17.10 4.04 0.92
C PHE A 79 18.31 4.20 1.83
N GLU A 80 19.30 5.01 1.45
CA GLU A 80 20.40 5.38 2.35
C GLU A 80 19.89 6.18 3.55
N MET A 81 19.04 7.19 3.32
CA MET A 81 18.40 7.92 4.41
C MET A 81 17.56 7.02 5.33
N LEU A 82 16.83 6.06 4.77
CA LEU A 82 16.07 5.09 5.57
C LEU A 82 17.00 4.18 6.38
N ALA A 83 18.13 3.75 5.81
CA ALA A 83 19.11 2.94 6.50
C ALA A 83 19.71 3.67 7.71
N ASP A 84 20.02 4.96 7.54
CA ASP A 84 20.55 5.83 8.60
C ASP A 84 19.53 6.04 9.71
N ARG A 85 18.28 6.36 9.36
CA ARG A 85 17.19 6.55 10.32
C ARG A 85 16.88 5.29 11.12
N CYS A 86 16.90 4.12 10.46
CA CYS A 86 16.65 2.84 11.11
C CYS A 86 17.89 2.22 11.76
N ARG A 87 19.08 2.83 11.61
CA ARG A 87 20.39 2.27 12.00
C ARG A 87 20.56 0.81 11.53
N SER A 88 20.08 0.51 10.32
CA SER A 88 20.05 -0.86 9.78
C SER A 88 20.05 -0.87 8.26
N THR A 89 20.93 -1.70 7.69
CA THR A 89 20.98 -1.95 6.24
C THR A 89 20.27 -3.26 5.86
N SER A 90 19.51 -3.86 6.77
CA SER A 90 18.81 -5.13 6.49
C SER A 90 17.70 -4.90 5.47
N ALA A 91 17.63 -5.72 4.42
CA ALA A 91 16.63 -5.58 3.37
C ALA A 91 15.19 -5.63 3.91
N ARG A 92 14.95 -6.45 4.94
CA ARG A 92 13.66 -6.55 5.61
C ARG A 92 13.29 -5.27 6.34
N THR A 93 14.23 -4.69 7.09
CA THR A 93 14.01 -3.43 7.82
C THR A 93 13.75 -2.29 6.83
N LEU A 94 14.55 -2.22 5.77
CA LEU A 94 14.43 -1.20 4.73
C LEU A 94 13.10 -1.28 3.99
N GLY A 95 12.62 -2.49 3.69
CA GLY A 95 11.29 -2.67 3.10
C GLY A 95 10.19 -2.11 4.03
N ARG A 96 10.21 -2.47 5.32
CA ARG A 96 9.26 -1.91 6.29
C ARG A 96 9.38 -0.40 6.45
N ALA A 97 10.59 0.13 6.46
CA ALA A 97 10.84 1.56 6.56
C ALA A 97 10.29 2.31 5.34
N ALA A 98 10.43 1.76 4.14
CA ALA A 98 9.88 2.35 2.91
C ALA A 98 8.34 2.36 2.92
N GLU A 99 7.69 1.27 3.36
CA GLU A 99 6.23 1.23 3.53
C GLU A 99 5.75 2.33 4.49
N VAL A 100 6.39 2.47 5.64
CA VAL A 100 6.06 3.52 6.63
C VAL A 100 6.33 4.91 6.07
N PHE A 101 7.44 5.09 5.35
CA PHE A 101 7.80 6.36 4.73
C PHE A 101 6.74 6.84 3.74
N VAL A 102 6.27 5.96 2.85
CA VAL A 102 5.21 6.29 1.88
C VAL A 102 3.93 6.74 2.59
N VAL A 103 3.51 6.02 3.65
CA VAL A 103 2.32 6.40 4.43
C VAL A 103 2.51 7.76 5.11
N ALA A 104 3.68 7.98 5.72
CA ALA A 104 4.00 9.25 6.39
C ALA A 104 4.03 10.42 5.40
N TYR A 105 4.61 10.23 4.23
CA TYR A 105 4.66 11.24 3.17
C TYR A 105 3.25 11.62 2.71
N ASN A 106 2.42 10.64 2.36
CA ASN A 106 1.05 10.89 1.93
C ASN A 106 0.21 11.58 3.00
N ARG A 107 0.40 11.22 4.28
CA ARG A 107 -0.26 11.90 5.39
C ARG A 107 0.13 13.38 5.47
N GLN A 108 1.38 13.72 5.21
CA GLN A 108 1.84 15.12 5.20
C GLN A 108 1.35 15.88 3.97
N ALA A 109 1.34 15.25 2.79
CA ALA A 109 0.84 15.84 1.56
C ALA A 109 -0.67 16.18 1.63
N VAL A 110 -1.44 15.36 2.35
CA VAL A 110 -2.90 15.57 2.56
C VAL A 110 -3.19 16.43 3.80
N ALA A 111 -2.18 16.75 4.63
CA ALA A 111 -2.40 17.57 5.81
C ALA A 111 -2.87 18.98 5.37
N PRO A 112 -3.98 19.50 5.90
CA PRO A 112 -4.46 20.82 5.55
C PRO A 112 -3.35 21.83 5.85
N LEU A 113 -3.04 22.68 4.86
CA LEU A 113 -2.14 23.82 5.03
C LEU A 113 -2.59 24.54 6.30
N ARG A 114 -1.77 24.49 7.36
CA ARG A 114 -2.02 25.34 8.52
C ARG A 114 -2.03 26.77 7.97
N ARG A 115 -3.19 27.41 8.03
CA ARG A 115 -3.34 28.84 7.72
C ARG A 115 -2.51 29.61 8.75
N GLU A 116 -1.23 29.78 8.48
CA GLU A 116 -0.47 30.86 9.06
C GLU A 116 -0.60 32.04 8.11
N ASN A 117 -1.41 33.02 8.53
CA ASN A 117 -1.39 34.37 8.00
C ASN A 117 0.05 34.91 8.14
N ASN A 118 0.79 34.98 7.05
CA ASN A 118 1.40 36.22 6.54
C ASN A 118 2.46 35.91 5.47
N ASP A 119 2.30 36.61 4.34
CA ASP A 119 3.29 37.02 3.35
C ASP A 119 4.23 35.98 2.72
N ARG A 120 3.95 35.75 1.43
CA ARG A 120 4.90 35.48 0.34
C ARG A 120 6.18 34.75 0.75
N GLU A 121 6.13 33.42 0.72
CA GLU A 121 7.18 32.62 0.12
C GLU A 121 6.64 31.23 -0.22
N GLN A 122 7.03 30.70 -1.38
CA GLN A 122 6.69 29.35 -1.81
C GLN A 122 7.08 28.35 -0.72
N ILE A 123 6.10 27.80 -0.01
CA ILE A 123 6.30 26.71 0.93
C ILE A 123 6.60 25.45 0.10
N ARG A 124 7.85 25.29 -0.30
CA ARG A 124 8.42 23.97 -0.57
C ARG A 124 8.81 23.38 0.78
N PRO A 125 8.43 22.13 1.09
CA PRO A 125 8.94 21.47 2.28
C PRO A 125 10.47 21.37 2.16
N LYS A 126 11.19 22.19 2.92
CA LYS A 126 12.65 22.19 2.96
C LYS A 126 13.07 21.17 4.02
N PHE A 127 13.46 19.97 3.60
CA PHE A 127 14.07 19.00 4.51
C PHE A 127 15.42 19.55 4.97
N VAL A 128 15.47 20.08 6.20
CA VAL A 128 16.72 20.47 6.85
C VAL A 128 17.40 19.20 7.39
N ILE A 129 18.42 18.73 6.68
CA ILE A 129 19.27 17.61 7.12
C ILE A 129 20.45 18.21 7.90
N THR A 130 20.46 18.02 9.22
CA THR A 130 21.62 18.37 10.05
C THR A 130 22.65 17.26 9.96
N ILE A 131 23.74 17.49 9.22
CA ILE A 131 24.90 16.60 9.18
C ILE A 131 25.81 16.97 10.35
N SER A 132 25.70 16.23 11.46
CA SER A 132 26.72 16.29 12.51
C SER A 132 27.97 15.56 12.03
N ARG A 133 28.99 16.30 11.61
CA ARG A 133 30.34 15.76 11.39
C ARG A 133 30.92 15.36 12.75
N VAL A 134 31.29 14.09 12.89
CA VAL A 134 32.13 13.62 14.00
C VAL A 134 33.55 13.51 13.44
N ASN A 135 34.48 14.22 14.08
CA ASN A 135 35.92 14.20 13.81
C ASN A 135 36.53 12.80 14.00
#